data_AF-A0A1G0TEN0-F1
#
_entry.id   AF-A0A1G0TEN0-F1
#
_cell.length_a   1.000
_cell.length_b   1.000
_cell.length_c   1.000
_cell.angle_alpha   90.00
_cell.angle_beta   90.00
_cell.angle_gamma   90.00
#
_symmetry.space_group_name_H-M   'P 1'
#
loop_
_entity.id
_entity.type
_entity.pdbx_description
1 polymer ?
#
loop_
_entity_poly.entity_id
_entity_poly.type
_entity_poly.pdbx_seq_one_letter_code
_entity_poly.pdbx_strand_id
1 'polypeptide(L)'
;SESTIKVLSNLTDESLNKKVHEKVRTAGRLAWHITTSIGEMVHRTGLTFETVDEQVPIPASVSEIVKSYKQASENMIAEIKSKWNDETLMKEDDMYGETWAKGKTLGILTTHQIHHRAQLTVVMRLLGLK
;
A
#
# COMPACT_ATOMS: atom_id res chain seq x y z
N SER A 1 -4.57 7.42 -2.07
CA SER A 1 -3.84 8.45 -2.87
C SER A 1 -4.14 8.33 -4.36
N GLU A 2 -4.59 9.41 -5.01
CA GLU A 2 -4.88 9.49 -6.45
C GLU A 2 -3.66 9.19 -7.33
N SER A 3 -2.48 9.70 -6.96
CA SER A 3 -1.25 9.46 -7.73
C SER A 3 -0.87 7.98 -7.75
N THR A 4 -1.06 7.26 -6.63
CA THR A 4 -0.85 5.81 -6.60
C THR A 4 -1.85 5.09 -7.48
N ILE A 5 -3.15 5.45 -7.42
CA ILE A 5 -4.18 4.87 -8.29
C ILE A 5 -3.80 5.06 -9.76
N LYS A 6 -3.37 6.27 -10.14
CA LYS A 6 -2.93 6.55 -11.51
C LYS A 6 -1.78 5.64 -11.95
N VAL A 7 -0.78 5.43 -11.10
CA VAL A 7 0.36 4.54 -11.41
C VAL A 7 -0.12 3.09 -11.54
N LEU A 8 -0.91 2.59 -10.59
CA LEU A 8 -1.44 1.22 -10.62
C LEU A 8 -2.29 0.97 -11.87
N SER A 9 -3.14 1.94 -12.26
CA SER A 9 -4.00 1.84 -13.44
C SER A 9 -3.26 1.87 -14.79
N ASN A 10 -1.97 2.22 -14.82
CA ASN A 10 -1.14 2.14 -16.04
C ASN A 10 -0.43 0.79 -16.19
N LEU A 11 -0.60 -0.13 -15.24
CA LEU A 11 -0.17 -1.51 -15.40
C LEU A 11 -1.09 -2.25 -16.38
N THR A 12 -0.62 -3.40 -16.87
CA THR A 12 -1.42 -4.37 -17.63
C THR A 12 -1.37 -5.70 -16.89
N ASP A 13 -2.38 -6.55 -17.08
CA ASP A 13 -2.40 -7.87 -16.44
C ASP A 13 -1.14 -8.69 -16.81
N GLU A 14 -0.66 -8.54 -18.04
CA GLU A 14 0.58 -9.15 -18.51
C GLU A 14 1.81 -8.63 -17.74
N SER A 15 1.87 -7.34 -17.41
CA SER A 15 3.03 -6.74 -16.73
C SER A 15 3.19 -7.19 -15.29
N LEU A 16 2.12 -7.70 -14.66
CA LEU A 16 2.14 -8.15 -13.26
C LEU A 16 3.18 -9.26 -13.02
N ASN A 17 3.38 -10.14 -14.00
CA ASN A 17 4.24 -11.32 -13.89
C ASN A 17 5.57 -11.19 -14.65
N LYS A 18 5.75 -10.14 -15.46
CA LYS A 18 7.02 -9.93 -16.18
C LYS A 18 8.14 -9.57 -15.21
N LYS A 19 9.25 -10.32 -15.31
CA LYS A 19 10.46 -10.10 -14.53
C LYS A 19 11.47 -9.30 -15.35
N VAL A 20 11.83 -8.11 -14.86
CA VAL A 20 12.84 -7.25 -15.50
C VAL A 20 14.27 -7.68 -15.18
N HIS A 21 14.46 -8.27 -14.00
CA HIS A 21 15.75 -8.79 -13.53
C HIS A 21 15.54 -9.76 -12.36
N GLU A 22 16.44 -10.72 -12.15
CA GLU A 22 16.27 -11.76 -11.13
C GLU A 22 16.13 -11.24 -9.70
N LYS A 23 16.84 -10.15 -9.40
CA LYS A 23 16.88 -9.48 -8.09
C LYS A 23 15.85 -8.36 -7.91
N VAL A 24 14.94 -8.18 -8.88
CA VAL A 24 13.93 -7.11 -8.86
C VAL A 24 12.54 -7.73 -8.73
N ARG A 25 11.73 -7.17 -7.84
CA ARG A 25 10.32 -7.56 -7.68
C ARG A 25 9.56 -7.24 -8.97
N THR A 26 8.61 -8.09 -9.36
CA THR A 26 7.72 -7.80 -10.49
C THR A 26 6.83 -6.60 -10.20
N ALA A 27 6.23 -6.02 -11.24
CA ALA A 27 5.28 -4.93 -11.08
C ALA A 27 4.10 -5.35 -10.20
N GLY A 28 3.60 -6.58 -10.37
CA GLY A 28 2.51 -7.12 -9.55
C GLY A 28 2.89 -7.26 -8.08
N ARG A 29 4.12 -7.73 -7.77
CA ARG A 29 4.57 -7.82 -6.37
C ARG A 29 4.70 -6.45 -5.72
N LEU A 30 5.20 -5.45 -6.43
CA LEU A 30 5.29 -4.07 -5.90
C LEU A 30 3.91 -3.44 -5.72
N ALA A 31 3.03 -3.58 -6.71
CA ALA A 31 1.66 -3.07 -6.66
C ALA A 31 0.87 -3.69 -5.50
N TRP A 32 0.92 -5.02 -5.34
CA TRP A 32 0.24 -5.71 -4.26
C TRP A 32 0.81 -5.38 -2.89
N HIS A 33 2.14 -5.27 -2.77
CA HIS A 33 2.81 -4.86 -1.53
C HIS A 33 2.35 -3.46 -1.09
N ILE A 34 2.23 -2.51 -2.02
CA ILE A 34 1.67 -1.17 -1.71
C ILE A 34 0.23 -1.28 -1.16
N THR A 35 -0.59 -2.15 -1.76
CA THR A 35 -1.99 -2.35 -1.36
C THR A 35 -2.12 -2.97 0.03
N THR A 36 -1.44 -4.08 0.29
CA THR A 36 -1.60 -4.85 1.53
C THR A 36 -0.96 -4.16 2.73
N SER A 37 0.09 -3.35 2.52
CA SER A 37 0.72 -2.56 3.59
C SER A 37 -0.22 -1.55 4.25
N ILE A 38 -1.32 -1.14 3.61
CA ILE A 38 -2.32 -0.27 4.25
C ILE A 38 -2.92 -0.98 5.47
N GLY A 39 -3.41 -2.21 5.29
CA GLY A 39 -3.96 -3.01 6.38
C GLY A 39 -2.90 -3.42 7.37
N GLU A 40 -1.82 -4.03 6.88
CA GLU A 40 -0.74 -4.59 7.70
C GLU A 40 -0.17 -3.56 8.69
N MET A 41 0.14 -2.35 8.23
CA MET A 41 0.72 -1.33 9.10
C MET A 41 -0.30 -0.67 10.02
N VAL A 42 -1.49 -0.33 9.51
CA VAL A 42 -2.45 0.47 10.28
C VAL A 42 -3.16 -0.37 11.32
N HIS A 43 -3.39 -1.67 11.08
CA HIS A 43 -4.00 -2.55 12.07
C HIS A 43 -3.19 -2.69 13.36
N ARG A 44 -1.86 -2.52 13.30
CA ARG A 44 -0.99 -2.50 14.48
C ARG A 44 -1.26 -1.33 15.43
N THR A 45 -1.91 -0.27 14.94
CA THR A 45 -2.34 0.87 15.76
C THR A 45 -3.65 0.62 16.54
N GLY A 46 -4.17 -0.61 16.48
CA GLY A 46 -5.47 -1.00 17.04
C GLY A 46 -6.68 -0.51 16.22
N LEU A 47 -6.46 0.19 15.11
CA LEU A 47 -7.52 0.47 14.14
C LEU A 47 -7.91 -0.80 13.39
N THR A 48 -9.20 -1.01 13.17
CA THR A 48 -9.70 -2.17 12.45
C THR A 48 -10.65 -1.72 11.35
N PHE A 49 -10.39 -2.16 10.12
CA PHE A 49 -11.25 -1.92 8.96
C PHE A 49 -11.11 -3.06 7.97
N GLU A 50 -12.11 -3.22 7.11
CA GLU A 50 -12.07 -4.16 6.01
C GLU A 50 -10.96 -3.77 5.02
N THR A 51 -10.05 -4.70 4.78
CA THR A 51 -8.93 -4.60 3.84
C THR A 51 -8.52 -5.99 3.41
N VAL A 52 -7.72 -6.08 2.35
CA VAL A 52 -7.08 -7.34 1.94
C VAL A 52 -5.94 -7.69 2.88
N ASP A 53 -5.81 -8.98 3.20
CA ASP A 53 -4.73 -9.53 4.02
C ASP A 53 -3.44 -9.69 3.19
N GLU A 54 -2.28 -9.49 3.81
CA GLU A 54 -0.98 -9.54 3.15
C GLU A 54 -0.58 -10.94 2.66
N GLN A 55 -1.17 -11.99 3.21
CA GLN A 55 -0.92 -13.39 2.84
C GLN A 55 -1.76 -13.84 1.64
N VAL A 56 -2.74 -13.03 1.22
CA VAL A 56 -3.54 -13.32 0.02
C VAL A 56 -2.64 -13.23 -1.22
N PRO A 57 -2.75 -14.19 -2.15
CA PRO A 57 -1.97 -14.17 -3.38
C PRO A 57 -2.22 -12.90 -4.20
N ILE A 58 -1.21 -12.52 -4.99
CA ILE A 58 -1.32 -11.38 -5.90
C ILE A 58 -2.45 -11.66 -6.92
N PRO A 59 -3.44 -10.77 -7.07
CA PRO A 59 -4.49 -10.92 -8.05
C PRO A 59 -3.96 -11.05 -9.49
N ALA A 60 -4.71 -11.77 -10.32
CA ALA A 60 -4.38 -11.94 -11.74
C ALA A 60 -4.66 -10.69 -12.58
N SER A 61 -5.43 -9.72 -12.05
CA SER A 61 -5.84 -8.52 -12.80
C SER A 61 -5.46 -7.22 -12.09
N VAL A 62 -5.05 -6.22 -12.88
CA VAL A 62 -4.76 -4.87 -12.42
C VAL A 62 -6.00 -4.20 -11.83
N SER A 63 -7.17 -4.47 -12.42
CA SER A 63 -8.44 -3.90 -11.96
C SER A 63 -8.77 -4.33 -10.52
N GLU A 64 -8.48 -5.57 -10.15
CA GLU A 64 -8.64 -6.07 -8.80
C GLU A 64 -7.65 -5.41 -7.83
N ILE A 65 -6.38 -5.27 -8.21
CA ILE A 65 -5.38 -4.55 -7.39
C ILE A 65 -5.82 -3.10 -7.13
N VAL A 66 -6.27 -2.39 -8.17
CA VAL A 66 -6.74 -1.00 -8.05
C VAL A 66 -7.99 -0.92 -7.17
N LYS A 67 -8.93 -1.87 -7.31
CA LYS A 67 -10.13 -1.94 -6.47
C LYS A 67 -9.77 -2.17 -5.00
N SER A 68 -8.93 -3.16 -4.71
CA SER A 68 -8.49 -3.47 -3.34
C SER A 68 -7.75 -2.30 -2.70
N TYR A 69 -6.87 -1.61 -3.45
CA TYR A 69 -6.18 -0.43 -2.95
C TYR A 69 -7.16 0.70 -2.60
N LYS A 70 -8.14 0.97 -3.47
CA LYS A 70 -9.17 2.00 -3.23
C LYS A 70 -9.95 1.67 -1.96
N GLN A 71 -10.49 0.45 -1.86
CA GLN A 71 -11.27 0.00 -0.71
C GLN A 71 -10.45 0.10 0.59
N ALA A 72 -9.23 -0.43 0.61
CA ALA A 72 -8.36 -0.34 1.79
C ALA A 72 -8.07 1.11 2.19
N SER A 73 -7.75 1.97 1.21
CA SER A 73 -7.45 3.39 1.46
C SER A 73 -8.68 4.16 1.95
N GLU A 74 -9.86 3.92 1.39
CA GLU A 74 -11.11 4.61 1.75
C GLU A 74 -11.58 4.19 3.15
N ASN A 75 -11.55 2.90 3.43
CA ASN A 75 -11.92 2.34 4.73
C ASN A 75 -10.98 2.81 5.84
N MET A 76 -9.66 2.82 5.58
CA MET A 76 -8.66 3.39 6.50
C MET A 76 -8.96 4.86 6.81
N ILE A 77 -9.24 5.67 5.77
CA ILE A 77 -9.53 7.10 5.95
C ILE A 77 -10.82 7.30 6.77
N ALA A 78 -11.86 6.50 6.51
CA ALA A 78 -13.11 6.57 7.26
C ALA A 78 -12.90 6.26 8.75
N GLU A 79 -12.16 5.19 9.07
CA GLU A 79 -11.85 4.82 10.44
C GLU A 79 -10.99 5.88 11.16
N ILE A 80 -9.94 6.38 10.51
CA ILE A 80 -9.10 7.45 11.09
C ILE A 80 -9.97 8.67 11.40
N LYS A 81 -10.80 9.13 10.45
CA LYS A 81 -11.68 10.28 10.67
C LYS A 81 -12.72 10.07 11.76
N SER A 82 -13.18 8.83 11.95
CA SER A 82 -14.18 8.51 12.97
C SER A 82 -13.59 8.35 14.37
N LYS A 83 -12.36 7.85 14.49
CA LYS A 83 -11.79 7.42 15.78
C LYS A 83 -10.62 8.26 16.26
N TRP A 84 -9.94 8.97 15.37
CA TRP A 84 -8.76 9.75 15.71
C TRP A 84 -9.06 11.25 15.72
N ASN A 85 -8.36 11.92 16.60
CA ASN A 85 -8.21 13.37 16.72
C ASN A 85 -6.73 13.71 16.99
N ASP A 86 -6.42 15.00 17.14
CA ASP A 86 -5.04 15.47 17.34
C ASP A 86 -4.35 14.84 18.57
N GLU A 87 -5.08 14.62 19.66
CA GLU A 87 -4.54 13.98 20.86
C GLU A 87 -4.23 12.49 20.62
N THR A 88 -5.10 11.78 19.90
CA THR A 88 -4.84 10.37 19.58
C THR A 88 -3.64 10.18 18.67
N LEU A 89 -3.29 11.16 17.82
CA LEU A 89 -2.09 11.08 16.98
C LEU A 89 -0.80 10.99 17.81
N MET A 90 -0.83 11.46 19.06
CA MET A 90 0.29 11.42 20.00
C MET A 90 0.34 10.13 20.81
N LYS A 91 -0.71 9.30 20.80
CA LYS A 91 -0.71 8.00 21.47
C LYS A 91 0.24 7.05 20.75
N GLU A 92 0.86 6.16 21.52
CA GLU A 92 1.86 5.23 21.01
C GLU A 92 1.32 3.80 20.96
N ASP A 93 1.76 3.05 19.94
CA ASP A 93 1.49 1.61 19.80
C ASP A 93 2.79 0.84 19.51
N ASP A 94 2.76 -0.47 19.72
CA ASP A 94 3.81 -1.37 19.24
C ASP A 94 3.78 -1.46 17.71
N MET A 95 4.90 -1.13 17.10
CA MET A 95 5.16 -1.23 15.68
C MET A 95 6.44 -2.04 15.50
N TYR A 96 6.29 -3.36 15.36
CA TYR A 96 7.39 -4.28 15.11
C TYR A 96 8.39 -4.37 16.27
N GLY A 97 7.91 -4.30 17.51
CA GLY A 97 8.76 -4.28 18.71
C GLY A 97 9.36 -2.90 19.04
N GLU A 98 9.00 -1.86 18.28
CA GLU A 98 9.30 -0.46 18.60
C GLU A 98 8.03 0.30 19.01
N THR A 99 8.20 1.38 19.77
CA THR A 99 7.08 2.23 20.19
C THR A 99 6.96 3.46 19.29
N TRP A 100 5.87 3.58 18.53
CA TRP A 100 5.65 4.71 17.62
C TRP A 100 4.34 5.45 17.95
N ALA A 101 4.40 6.79 17.94
CA ALA A 101 3.18 7.60 17.92
C ALA A 101 2.35 7.30 16.66
N LYS A 102 1.02 7.28 16.77
CA LYS A 102 0.10 7.02 15.64
C LYS A 102 0.36 7.95 14.44
N GLY A 103 0.66 9.22 14.70
CA GLY A 103 1.06 10.17 13.66
C GLY A 103 2.35 9.77 12.92
N LYS A 104 3.33 9.21 13.63
CA LYS A 104 4.56 8.65 13.02
C LYS A 104 4.22 7.47 12.12
N THR A 105 3.31 6.57 12.53
CA THR A 105 2.86 5.45 11.70
C THR A 105 2.24 5.93 10.38
N LEU A 106 1.39 6.96 10.38
CA LEU A 106 0.85 7.53 9.14
C LEU A 106 1.94 8.16 8.25
N GLY A 107 2.91 8.84 8.87
CA GLY A 107 4.06 9.39 8.16
C GLY A 107 4.88 8.32 7.46
N ILE A 108 5.17 7.22 8.17
CA ILE A 108 5.92 6.08 7.62
C ILE A 108 5.12 5.35 6.54
N LEU A 109 3.81 5.12 6.73
CA LEU A 109 2.96 4.54 5.69
C LEU A 109 3.03 5.37 4.39
N THR A 110 3.00 6.70 4.54
CA THR A 110 3.09 7.63 3.41
C THR A 110 4.45 7.54 2.71
N THR A 111 5.56 7.57 3.44
CA THR A 111 6.91 7.50 2.85
C THR A 111 7.22 6.12 2.27
N HIS A 112 6.76 5.04 2.90
CA HIS A 112 6.83 3.67 2.39
C HIS A 112 6.09 3.53 1.05
N GLN A 113 4.87 4.08 0.95
CA GLN A 113 4.14 4.12 -0.32
C GLN A 113 4.89 4.94 -1.39
N ILE A 114 5.43 6.11 -1.03
CA ILE A 114 6.22 6.93 -1.96
C ILE A 114 7.41 6.14 -2.49
N HIS A 115 8.14 5.46 -1.60
CA HIS A 115 9.30 4.63 -1.92
C HIS A 115 8.95 3.52 -2.92
N HIS A 116 7.94 2.70 -2.63
CA HIS A 116 7.58 1.58 -3.51
C HIS A 116 6.88 2.04 -4.80
N ARG A 117 6.12 3.15 -4.77
CA ARG A 117 5.59 3.74 -6.00
C ARG A 117 6.72 4.23 -6.91
N ALA A 118 7.76 4.85 -6.37
CA ALA A 118 8.93 5.24 -7.15
C ALA A 118 9.62 4.02 -7.79
N GLN A 119 9.84 2.95 -7.01
CA GLN A 119 10.36 1.68 -7.54
C GLN A 119 9.49 1.11 -8.66
N LEU A 120 8.17 1.09 -8.46
CA LEU A 120 7.21 0.60 -9.46
C LEU A 120 7.31 1.39 -10.77
N THR A 121 7.46 2.71 -10.71
CA THR A 121 7.60 3.53 -11.93
C THR A 121 8.88 3.22 -12.73
N VAL A 122 9.94 2.75 -12.08
CA VAL A 122 11.16 2.30 -12.79
C VAL A 122 10.91 0.96 -13.47
N VAL A 123 10.29 0.01 -12.75
CA VAL A 123 9.90 -1.30 -13.32
C VAL A 123 8.96 -1.13 -14.50
N MET A 124 7.97 -0.23 -14.39
CA MET A 124 7.05 0.11 -15.47
C MET A 124 7.77 0.60 -16.73
N ARG A 125 8.73 1.53 -16.59
CA ARG A 125 9.52 2.04 -17.73
C ARG A 125 10.34 0.94 -18.40
N LEU A 126 10.95 0.05 -17.61
CA LEU A 126 11.69 -1.11 -18.14
C LEU A 126 10.79 -2.10 -18.91
N LEU A 127 9.51 -2.14 -18.58
CA LEU A 127 8.49 -2.94 -19.27
C LEU A 127 7.81 -2.19 -20.44
N GLY A 128 8.25 -0.96 -20.75
CA GLY A 128 7.68 -0.14 -21.83
C GLY A 128 6.33 0.51 -21.50
N LEU A 129 5.96 0.58 -20.22
CA LEU A 129 4.75 1.25 -19.75
C LEU A 129 4.98 2.74 -19.47
N LYS A 130 3.91 3.53 -19.52
CA LYS A 130 3.91 4.97 -19.26
C LYS A 130 3.65 5.31 -17.79
#